data_AF-A0A2I7N4L7-F1
#
_entry.id   AF-A0A2I7N4L7-F1
#
_cell.length_a   1.000
_cell.length_b   1.000
_cell.length_c   1.000
_cell.angle_alpha   90.00
_cell.angle_beta   90.00
_cell.angle_gamma   90.00
#
_symmetry.space_group_name_H-M   'P 1'
#
loop_
_entity.id
_entity.type
_entity.pdbx_description
1 polymer ?
#
loop_
_entity_poly.entity_id
_entity_poly.type
_entity_poly.pdbx_seq_one_letter_code
_entity_poly.pdbx_strand_id
1 'polypeptide(L)'
;MSQKQMELLTSQIEKERKIIKTDSYAISIGELIAMYKDNELELTPNYQRLFRWDNDHKTKFIESIIIGIPLPPIFVAQKKGATWNIVDGLQRVSTILQLSGDLKLKLPNGEEQPPLTFIKPEKLTAMEGLTWETLDDDTKRIIRRTKLDVKIIVVEDNYVAQYELFKRLNTGAVHLEPQEIRNCLIIMLNEEFYEKINELKDFEPFRNCIALQPKKYEIEYHMELILRYLILKHNNIDFARYNSYTLLSDFFDEEAKNLVLDGSLNLNLEIETFKRVFRLLDSLLQSSVFRKYNSDRCNIEGGFSTTLFDVITLGISSNLDKYEQLSPQLVIEKIRGITNDSQYNQNSDRGIKAITRIKSMIEFSKNYFTE
;
A
#
# COMPACT_ATOMS: atom_id res chain seq x y z
N MET A 1 39.71 2.23 7.68
CA MET A 1 38.60 2.92 8.37
C MET A 1 39.20 3.80 9.46
N SER A 2 38.83 5.09 9.53
CA SER A 2 39.41 5.99 10.52
C SER A 2 38.80 5.76 11.91
N GLN A 3 39.55 6.03 12.98
CA GLN A 3 39.06 5.93 14.36
C GLN A 3 37.76 6.75 14.57
N LYS A 4 37.68 7.92 13.94
CA LYS A 4 36.49 8.78 13.91
C LYS A 4 35.27 8.13 13.23
N GLN A 5 35.49 7.30 12.19
CA GLN A 5 34.40 6.52 11.57
C GLN A 5 33.88 5.43 12.51
N MET A 6 34.78 4.77 13.25
CA MET A 6 34.37 3.73 14.21
C MET A 6 33.63 4.32 15.41
N GLU A 7 34.06 5.47 15.93
CA GLU A 7 33.36 6.18 17.00
C GLU A 7 31.95 6.64 16.56
N LEU A 8 31.84 7.18 15.34
CA LEU A 8 30.54 7.54 14.75
C LEU A 8 29.63 6.31 14.61
N LEU A 9 30.17 5.20 14.11
CA LEU A 9 29.43 3.95 13.96
C LEU A 9 28.93 3.43 15.31
N THR A 10 29.78 3.41 16.34
CA THR A 10 29.38 2.99 17.69
C THR A 10 28.25 3.86 18.23
N SER A 11 28.36 5.19 18.08
CA SER A 11 27.30 6.12 18.50
C SER A 11 25.98 5.88 17.74
N GLN A 12 26.05 5.63 16.42
CA GLN A 12 24.87 5.29 15.61
C GLN A 12 24.24 3.96 16.06
N ILE A 13 25.05 2.92 16.30
CA ILE A 13 24.56 1.63 16.79
C ILE A 13 23.82 1.79 18.13
N GLU A 14 24.40 2.53 19.08
CA GLU A 14 23.78 2.76 20.38
C GLU A 14 22.46 3.52 20.28
N LYS A 15 22.38 4.51 19.38
CA LYS A 15 21.15 5.25 19.11
C LYS A 15 20.06 4.33 18.55
N GLU A 16 20.37 3.58 17.49
CA GLU A 16 19.38 2.72 16.82
C GLU A 16 18.91 1.55 17.71
N ARG A 17 19.82 0.93 18.49
CA ARG A 17 19.44 -0.17 19.41
C ARG A 17 18.55 0.28 20.57
N LYS A 18 18.57 1.57 20.94
CA LYS A 18 17.66 2.10 21.98
C LYS A 18 16.22 2.23 21.48
N ILE A 19 16.03 2.38 20.16
CA ILE A 19 14.72 2.60 19.54
C ILE A 19 13.91 1.29 19.49
N ILE A 20 14.58 0.15 19.30
CA ILE A 20 13.93 -1.16 19.14
C ILE A 20 14.21 -2.03 20.36
N LYS A 21 13.22 -2.15 21.25
CA LYS A 21 13.22 -3.17 22.30
C LYS A 21 12.40 -4.36 21.82
N THR A 22 13.01 -5.53 21.78
CA THR A 22 12.34 -6.76 21.38
C THR A 22 12.15 -7.66 22.59
N ASP A 23 10.94 -8.20 22.74
CA ASP A 23 10.65 -9.31 23.63
C ASP A 23 10.12 -10.50 22.80
N SER A 24 10.12 -11.69 23.36
CA SER A 24 9.49 -12.82 22.70
C SER A 24 9.05 -13.91 23.67
N TYR A 25 7.84 -14.40 23.44
CA TYR A 25 7.34 -15.58 24.12
C TYR A 25 6.36 -16.34 23.22
N ALA A 26 6.09 -17.58 23.62
CA ALA A 26 5.17 -18.45 22.92
C ALA A 26 3.78 -18.37 23.57
N ILE A 27 2.76 -18.04 22.78
CA ILE A 27 1.35 -18.04 23.22
C ILE A 27 0.62 -19.22 22.61
N SER A 28 -0.40 -19.73 23.31
CA SER A 28 -1.28 -20.74 22.71
C SER A 28 -2.23 -20.11 21.70
N ILE A 29 -2.69 -20.87 20.71
CA ILE A 29 -3.73 -20.41 19.78
C ILE A 29 -5.01 -20.02 20.55
N GLY A 30 -5.38 -20.75 21.60
CA GLY A 30 -6.52 -20.40 22.44
C GLY A 30 -6.36 -19.02 23.10
N GLU A 31 -5.17 -18.69 23.57
CA GLU A 31 -4.83 -17.38 24.15
C GLU A 31 -4.84 -16.27 23.10
N LEU A 32 -4.25 -16.51 21.91
CA LEU A 32 -4.32 -15.59 20.77
C LEU A 32 -5.76 -15.21 20.42
N ILE A 33 -6.66 -16.20 20.37
CA ILE A 33 -8.10 -15.99 20.11
C ILE A 33 -8.72 -15.17 21.23
N ALA A 34 -8.44 -15.48 22.50
CA ALA A 34 -8.96 -14.72 23.64
C ALA A 34 -8.53 -13.25 23.60
N MET A 35 -7.23 -12.99 23.40
CA MET A 35 -6.69 -11.63 23.26
C MET A 35 -7.38 -10.84 22.14
N TYR A 36 -7.67 -11.48 21.00
CA TYR A 36 -8.41 -10.82 19.91
C TYR A 36 -9.85 -10.47 20.30
N LYS A 37 -10.53 -11.36 21.02
CA LYS A 37 -11.91 -11.13 21.47
C LYS A 37 -12.01 -10.00 22.48
N ASP A 38 -11.02 -9.91 23.36
CA ASP A 38 -10.91 -8.89 24.40
C ASP A 38 -10.37 -7.55 23.86
N ASN A 39 -10.07 -7.47 22.55
CA ASN A 39 -9.48 -6.32 21.86
C ASN A 39 -8.07 -5.95 22.38
N GLU A 40 -7.36 -6.92 22.95
CA GLU A 40 -5.93 -6.81 23.30
C GLU A 40 -5.04 -7.08 22.08
N LEU A 41 -5.55 -7.80 21.09
CA LEU A 41 -4.93 -8.02 19.80
C LEU A 41 -5.76 -7.39 18.68
N GLU A 42 -5.20 -6.40 17.99
CA GLU A 42 -5.82 -5.71 16.87
C GLU A 42 -5.26 -6.23 15.54
N LEU A 43 -6.18 -6.66 14.67
CA LEU A 43 -5.92 -6.72 13.24
C LEU A 43 -6.24 -5.34 12.68
N THR A 44 -5.24 -4.52 12.39
CA THR A 44 -5.46 -3.17 11.82
C THR A 44 -6.45 -3.27 10.65
N PRO A 45 -7.60 -2.55 10.67
CA PRO A 45 -8.70 -2.73 9.71
C PRO A 45 -8.25 -2.75 8.24
N ASN A 46 -7.27 -1.93 7.92
CA ASN A 46 -6.73 -1.82 6.57
C ASN A 46 -5.80 -2.98 6.16
N TYR A 47 -5.17 -3.65 7.12
CA TYR A 47 -4.44 -4.89 6.85
C TYR A 47 -5.40 -6.04 6.56
N GLN A 48 -6.61 -6.00 7.09
CA GLN A 48 -7.60 -7.05 6.87
C GLN A 48 -7.94 -7.23 5.38
N ARG A 49 -7.87 -6.15 4.58
CA ARG A 49 -8.02 -6.18 3.11
C ARG A 49 -6.87 -6.85 2.37
N LEU A 50 -5.74 -7.04 3.04
CA LEU A 50 -4.60 -7.81 2.55
C LEU A 50 -4.76 -9.31 2.83
N PHE A 51 -5.80 -9.77 3.54
CA PHE A 51 -6.09 -11.20 3.72
C PHE A 51 -6.44 -11.84 2.37
N ARG A 52 -5.47 -12.57 1.79
CA ARG A 52 -5.51 -13.04 0.39
C ARG A 52 -5.22 -14.52 0.24
N TRP A 53 -4.89 -15.23 1.31
CA TRP A 53 -4.82 -16.69 1.22
C TRP A 53 -6.15 -17.22 0.72
N ASP A 54 -6.08 -18.08 -0.29
CA ASP A 54 -7.21 -18.89 -0.72
C ASP A 54 -7.44 -20.03 0.29
N ASN A 55 -8.50 -20.81 0.11
CA ASN A 55 -8.80 -21.90 1.03
C ASN A 55 -7.73 -23.01 0.98
N ASP A 56 -6.94 -23.14 -0.09
CA ASP A 56 -5.84 -24.11 -0.18
C ASP A 56 -4.70 -23.74 0.78
N HIS A 57 -4.21 -22.50 0.71
CA HIS A 57 -3.16 -22.01 1.61
C HIS A 57 -3.62 -22.04 3.07
N LYS A 58 -4.86 -21.65 3.34
CA LYS A 58 -5.46 -21.74 4.68
C LYS A 58 -5.48 -23.17 5.20
N THR A 59 -5.94 -24.12 4.38
CA THR A 59 -6.02 -25.53 4.75
C THR A 59 -4.64 -26.11 5.03
N LYS A 60 -3.64 -25.86 4.17
CA LYS A 60 -2.25 -26.30 4.39
C LYS A 60 -1.63 -25.74 5.67
N PHE A 61 -1.94 -24.48 5.99
CA PHE A 61 -1.49 -23.87 7.24
C PHE A 61 -2.11 -24.54 8.47
N ILE A 62 -3.43 -24.79 8.47
CA ILE A 62 -4.08 -25.50 9.58
C ILE A 62 -3.62 -26.96 9.66
N GLU A 63 -3.42 -27.64 8.53
CA GLU A 63 -2.81 -28.98 8.49
C GLU A 63 -1.44 -28.97 9.19
N SER A 64 -0.61 -27.96 8.91
CA SER A 64 0.70 -27.78 9.54
C SER A 64 0.61 -27.62 11.06
N ILE A 65 -0.41 -26.92 11.57
CA ILE A 65 -0.70 -26.79 13.00
C ILE A 65 -1.04 -28.16 13.61
N ILE A 66 -1.93 -28.92 12.97
CA ILE A 66 -2.43 -30.20 13.50
C ILE A 66 -1.32 -31.25 13.56
N ILE A 67 -0.47 -31.31 12.54
CA ILE A 67 0.64 -32.28 12.49
C ILE A 67 1.91 -31.80 13.22
N GLY A 68 1.93 -30.58 13.75
CA GLY A 68 3.05 -30.04 14.52
C GLY A 68 4.27 -29.61 13.70
N ILE A 69 4.08 -29.15 12.46
CA ILE A 69 5.16 -28.51 11.70
C ILE A 69 5.52 -27.17 12.35
N PRO A 70 6.80 -26.86 12.57
CA PRO A 70 7.24 -25.55 13.07
C PRO A 70 6.76 -24.42 12.15
N LEU A 71 6.10 -23.43 12.75
CA LEU A 71 5.58 -22.27 12.05
C LEU A 71 6.55 -21.08 12.19
N PRO A 72 6.62 -20.17 11.21
CA PRO A 72 7.32 -18.91 11.39
C PRO A 72 6.78 -18.15 12.62
N PRO A 73 7.55 -17.25 13.23
CA PRO A 73 7.03 -16.41 14.31
C PRO A 73 5.99 -15.41 13.78
N ILE A 74 5.10 -14.96 14.67
CA ILE A 74 4.23 -13.80 14.46
C ILE A 74 4.93 -12.58 15.04
N PHE A 75 4.90 -11.45 14.32
CA PHE A 75 5.47 -10.20 14.83
C PHE A 75 4.36 -9.24 15.20
N VAL A 76 4.48 -8.65 16.39
CA VAL A 76 3.52 -7.67 16.90
C VAL A 76 4.22 -6.41 17.36
N ALA A 77 3.57 -5.28 17.14
CA ALA A 77 3.95 -3.99 17.69
C ALA A 77 3.10 -3.75 18.94
N GLN A 78 3.73 -3.57 20.09
CA GLN A 78 3.02 -3.22 21.32
C GLN A 78 2.84 -1.71 21.40
N LYS A 79 1.58 -1.27 21.51
CA LYS A 79 1.19 0.13 21.71
C LYS A 79 1.16 0.50 23.20
N LYS A 80 1.02 1.80 23.48
CA LYS A 80 0.68 2.31 24.81
C LYS A 80 -0.64 1.71 25.28
N GLY A 81 -0.66 1.13 26.48
CA GLY A 81 -1.81 0.36 26.99
C GLY A 81 -1.67 -1.16 26.84
N ALA A 82 -0.50 -1.64 26.38
CA ALA A 82 -0.16 -3.05 26.24
C ALA A 82 -0.96 -3.85 25.19
N THR A 83 -1.77 -3.18 24.37
CA THR A 83 -2.41 -3.79 23.20
C THR A 83 -1.42 -4.04 22.08
N TRP A 84 -1.71 -5.04 21.27
CA TRP A 84 -0.83 -5.52 20.20
C TRP A 84 -1.45 -5.31 18.83
N ASN A 85 -0.63 -4.81 17.91
CA ASN A 85 -0.95 -4.76 16.50
C ASN A 85 -0.13 -5.80 15.74
N ILE A 86 -0.78 -6.62 14.92
CA ILE A 86 -0.07 -7.54 14.03
C ILE A 86 0.75 -6.75 13.00
N VAL A 87 2.05 -7.01 12.95
CA VAL A 87 3.01 -6.46 11.96
C VAL A 87 3.33 -7.51 10.90
N ASP A 88 3.52 -8.76 11.29
CA ASP A 88 3.67 -9.89 10.37
C ASP A 88 2.91 -11.11 10.91
N GLY A 89 2.42 -11.95 10.01
CA GLY A 89 1.59 -13.11 10.34
C GLY A 89 0.09 -12.87 10.22
N LEU A 90 -0.32 -11.75 9.60
CA LEU A 90 -1.73 -11.44 9.35
C LEU A 90 -2.50 -12.62 8.75
N GLN A 91 -1.99 -13.23 7.67
CA GLN A 91 -2.69 -14.36 7.02
C GLN A 91 -2.90 -15.53 8.00
N ARG A 92 -1.90 -15.82 8.84
CA ARG A 92 -1.91 -16.92 9.80
C ARG A 92 -2.92 -16.66 10.92
N VAL A 93 -2.88 -15.48 11.52
CA VAL A 93 -3.80 -15.06 12.58
C VAL A 93 -5.23 -14.97 12.07
N SER A 94 -5.45 -14.34 10.92
CA SER A 94 -6.77 -14.27 10.28
C SER A 94 -7.31 -15.65 9.94
N THR A 95 -6.48 -16.58 9.47
CA THR A 95 -6.93 -17.97 9.19
C THR A 95 -7.38 -18.69 10.46
N ILE A 96 -6.64 -18.56 11.56
CA ILE A 96 -7.02 -19.14 12.86
C ILE A 96 -8.36 -18.58 13.33
N LEU A 97 -8.52 -17.27 13.28
CA LEU A 97 -9.75 -16.59 13.70
C LEU A 97 -10.92 -16.91 12.76
N GLN A 98 -10.67 -17.05 11.45
CA GLN A 98 -11.71 -17.43 10.47
C GLN A 98 -12.18 -18.86 10.73
N LEU A 99 -11.23 -19.76 11.03
CA LEU A 99 -11.55 -21.13 11.38
C LEU A 99 -12.43 -21.16 12.62
N SER A 100 -12.02 -20.51 13.73
CA SER A 100 -12.77 -20.54 14.99
C SER A 100 -14.09 -19.75 14.98
N GLY A 101 -14.37 -19.00 13.90
CA GLY A 101 -15.56 -18.15 13.78
C GLY A 101 -15.45 -16.84 14.57
N ASP A 102 -14.27 -16.50 15.09
CA ASP A 102 -14.06 -15.26 15.86
C ASP A 102 -13.63 -14.07 14.98
N LEU A 103 -13.25 -14.31 13.72
CA LEU A 103 -12.76 -13.26 12.82
C LEU A 103 -13.84 -12.21 12.49
N LYS A 104 -13.65 -10.98 12.97
CA LYS A 104 -14.58 -9.85 12.72
C LYS A 104 -14.32 -9.17 11.37
N LEU A 105 -14.23 -9.95 10.27
CA LEU A 105 -14.09 -9.40 8.91
C LEU A 105 -15.40 -9.42 8.15
N LYS A 106 -15.69 -8.29 7.50
CA LYS A 106 -16.73 -8.20 6.49
C LYS A 106 -16.12 -8.27 5.09
N LEU A 107 -16.79 -9.01 4.22
CA LEU A 107 -16.57 -9.00 2.78
C LEU A 107 -16.87 -7.60 2.21
N PRO A 108 -16.37 -7.25 1.01
CA PRO A 108 -16.63 -5.95 0.38
C PRO A 108 -18.12 -5.61 0.20
N ASN A 109 -18.99 -6.62 0.14
CA ASN A 109 -20.44 -6.47 0.08
C ASN A 109 -21.11 -6.28 1.47
N GLY A 110 -20.32 -6.23 2.54
CA GLY A 110 -20.79 -6.05 3.92
C GLY A 110 -21.20 -7.33 4.65
N GLU A 111 -21.17 -8.48 3.98
CA GLU A 111 -21.47 -9.79 4.59
C GLU A 111 -20.32 -10.26 5.48
N GLU A 112 -20.61 -11.09 6.48
CA GLU A 112 -19.58 -11.71 7.30
C GLU A 112 -18.77 -12.72 6.48
N GLN A 113 -17.46 -12.77 6.75
CA GLN A 113 -16.60 -13.82 6.17
C GLN A 113 -17.10 -15.19 6.67
N PRO A 114 -17.45 -16.13 5.78
CA PRO A 114 -17.90 -17.44 6.22
C PRO A 114 -16.77 -18.20 6.95
N PRO A 115 -17.11 -19.10 7.89
CA PRO A 115 -16.14 -20.00 8.51
C PRO A 115 -15.34 -20.77 7.47
N LEU A 116 -14.08 -21.08 7.79
CA LEU A 116 -13.24 -21.86 6.90
C LEU A 116 -13.78 -23.29 6.77
N THR A 117 -14.19 -23.67 5.56
CA THR A 117 -14.36 -25.07 5.16
C THR A 117 -13.06 -25.55 4.53
N PHE A 118 -12.49 -26.63 5.07
CA PHE A 118 -11.26 -27.21 4.56
C PHE A 118 -11.47 -27.78 3.16
N ILE A 119 -10.55 -27.46 2.26
CA ILE A 119 -10.41 -28.23 1.02
C ILE A 119 -9.55 -29.47 1.30
N LYS A 120 -9.43 -30.39 0.34
CA LYS A 120 -8.59 -31.58 0.50
C LYS A 120 -7.11 -31.23 0.71
N PRO A 121 -6.52 -31.46 1.89
CA PRO A 121 -5.10 -31.24 2.10
C PRO A 121 -4.28 -32.47 1.66
N GLU A 122 -2.95 -32.35 1.67
CA GLU A 122 -2.05 -33.37 1.15
C GLU A 122 -1.92 -34.59 2.07
N LYS A 123 -1.85 -34.38 3.39
CA LYS A 123 -1.58 -35.44 4.38
C LYS A 123 -2.84 -35.87 5.13
N LEU A 124 -3.63 -34.92 5.63
CA LEU A 124 -4.83 -35.14 6.43
C LEU A 124 -6.09 -35.12 5.54
N THR A 125 -6.14 -35.97 4.52
CA THR A 125 -7.19 -35.96 3.48
C THR A 125 -8.62 -36.03 4.03
N ALA A 126 -8.83 -36.64 5.20
CA ALA A 126 -10.11 -36.71 5.90
C ALA A 126 -10.63 -35.35 6.44
N MET A 127 -9.82 -34.29 6.38
CA MET A 127 -10.25 -32.93 6.73
C MET A 127 -11.18 -32.30 5.69
N GLU A 128 -11.18 -32.79 4.45
CA GLU A 128 -11.97 -32.22 3.36
C GLU A 128 -13.45 -32.05 3.75
N GLY A 129 -13.96 -30.83 3.58
CA GLY A 129 -15.35 -30.48 3.89
C GLY A 129 -15.65 -30.25 5.38
N LEU A 130 -14.70 -30.51 6.29
CA LEU A 130 -14.88 -30.19 7.70
C LEU A 130 -14.77 -28.67 7.93
N THR A 131 -15.49 -28.20 8.95
CA THR A 131 -15.41 -26.85 9.53
C THR A 131 -15.01 -26.97 10.99
N TRP A 132 -14.76 -25.83 11.64
CA TRP A 132 -14.51 -25.84 13.09
C TRP A 132 -15.60 -26.56 13.87
N GLU A 133 -16.88 -26.36 13.55
CA GLU A 133 -17.98 -27.00 14.27
C GLU A 133 -17.96 -28.53 14.12
N THR A 134 -17.63 -29.05 12.94
CA THR A 134 -17.63 -30.49 12.66
C THR A 134 -16.35 -31.22 13.07
N LEU A 135 -15.29 -30.50 13.47
CA LEU A 135 -14.10 -31.11 14.05
C LEU A 135 -14.42 -31.73 15.41
N ASP A 136 -13.80 -32.88 15.71
CA ASP A 136 -13.87 -33.50 17.02
C ASP A 136 -13.14 -32.66 18.09
N ASP A 137 -13.49 -32.90 19.35
CA ASP A 137 -12.97 -32.13 20.48
C ASP A 137 -11.46 -32.32 20.70
N ASP A 138 -10.89 -33.46 20.32
CA ASP A 138 -9.47 -33.71 20.46
C ASP A 138 -8.68 -32.92 19.41
N THR A 139 -9.15 -32.87 18.16
CA THR A 139 -8.56 -32.02 17.12
C THR A 139 -8.65 -30.53 17.47
N LYS A 140 -9.82 -30.06 17.94
CA LYS A 140 -9.98 -28.68 18.44
C LYS A 140 -9.00 -28.37 19.57
N ARG A 141 -8.78 -29.33 20.48
CA ARG A 141 -7.86 -29.20 21.61
C ARG A 141 -6.41 -29.16 21.17
N ILE A 142 -6.02 -29.95 20.17
CA ILE A 142 -4.68 -29.90 19.54
C ILE A 142 -4.45 -28.49 19.01
N ILE A 143 -5.35 -27.98 18.16
CA ILE A 143 -5.23 -26.64 17.58
C ILE A 143 -5.11 -25.57 18.67
N ARG A 144 -6.01 -25.54 19.66
CA ARG A 144 -5.99 -24.52 20.73
C ARG A 144 -4.71 -24.55 21.57
N ARG A 145 -4.12 -25.73 21.78
CA ARG A 145 -2.92 -25.91 22.61
C ARG A 145 -1.61 -25.70 21.84
N THR A 146 -1.63 -25.72 20.51
CA THR A 146 -0.46 -25.40 19.70
C THR A 146 0.02 -24.00 20.06
N LYS A 147 1.34 -23.88 20.25
CA LYS A 147 1.99 -22.63 20.60
C LYS A 147 2.53 -21.95 19.35
N LEU A 148 2.36 -20.63 19.30
CA LEU A 148 2.91 -19.77 18.27
C LEU A 148 3.98 -18.89 18.91
N ASP A 149 5.16 -18.85 18.29
CA ASP A 149 6.21 -17.94 18.70
C ASP A 149 5.80 -16.51 18.33
N VAL A 150 5.73 -15.62 19.32
CA VAL A 150 5.44 -14.20 19.12
C VAL A 150 6.69 -13.40 19.42
N LYS A 151 7.06 -12.54 18.46
CA LYS A 151 8.10 -11.53 18.60
C LYS A 151 7.42 -10.18 18.80
N ILE A 152 7.60 -9.61 19.98
CA ILE A 152 7.03 -8.33 20.36
C ILE A 152 8.08 -7.28 20.13
N ILE A 153 7.70 -6.23 19.42
CA ILE A 153 8.50 -5.03 19.31
C ILE A 153 7.81 -3.94 20.10
N VAL A 154 8.48 -3.49 21.15
CA VAL A 154 8.05 -2.35 21.94
C VAL A 154 8.55 -1.11 21.23
N VAL A 155 7.60 -0.38 20.69
CA VAL A 155 7.76 0.83 19.89
C VAL A 155 7.04 1.90 20.69
N GLU A 156 7.80 2.68 21.46
CA GLU A 156 7.27 3.81 22.26
C GLU A 156 6.76 4.91 21.31
N ASP A 157 5.62 4.66 20.65
CA ASP A 157 4.96 5.49 19.63
C ASP A 157 5.87 5.91 18.44
N ASN A 158 6.97 5.21 18.21
CA ASN A 158 7.86 5.44 17.07
C ASN A 158 7.36 4.71 15.82
N TYR A 159 6.41 5.31 15.11
CA TYR A 159 5.83 4.78 13.87
C TYR A 159 6.87 4.54 12.76
N VAL A 160 7.96 5.31 12.73
CA VAL A 160 9.05 5.11 11.76
C VAL A 160 9.74 3.77 12.01
N ALA A 161 10.05 3.46 13.27
CA ALA A 161 10.65 2.18 13.63
C ALA A 161 9.71 0.98 13.38
N GLN A 162 8.41 1.15 13.65
CA GLN A 162 7.38 0.15 13.32
C GLN A 162 7.35 -0.15 11.83
N TYR A 163 7.34 0.90 11.00
CA TYR A 163 7.31 0.78 9.56
C TYR A 163 8.59 0.16 9.00
N GLU A 164 9.77 0.58 9.46
CA GLU A 164 11.04 0.01 9.00
C GLU A 164 11.12 -1.49 9.28
N LEU A 165 10.68 -1.89 10.47
CA LEU A 165 10.61 -3.30 10.85
C LEU A 165 9.62 -4.05 9.96
N PHE A 166 8.40 -3.51 9.79
CA PHE A 166 7.38 -4.08 8.92
C PHE A 166 7.93 -4.30 7.49
N LYS A 167 8.58 -3.27 6.93
CA LYS A 167 9.20 -3.33 5.61
C LYS A 167 10.27 -4.41 5.56
N ARG A 168 11.19 -4.48 6.54
CA ARG A 168 12.24 -5.52 6.57
C ARG A 168 11.69 -6.94 6.65
N LEU A 169 10.67 -7.17 7.48
CA LEU A 169 10.03 -8.49 7.61
C LEU A 169 9.33 -8.92 6.31
N ASN A 170 8.63 -7.99 5.65
CA ASN A 170 7.84 -8.28 4.45
C ASN A 170 8.65 -8.21 3.14
N THR A 171 9.88 -7.70 3.16
CA THR A 171 10.78 -7.73 1.98
C THR A 171 11.45 -9.08 1.73
N GLY A 172 11.38 -10.04 2.68
CA GLY A 172 12.13 -11.30 2.64
C GLY A 172 11.39 -12.51 2.04
N ALA A 173 10.25 -12.91 2.62
CA ALA A 173 9.68 -14.26 2.39
C ALA A 173 8.26 -14.31 1.80
N VAL A 174 7.41 -13.30 2.05
CA VAL A 174 6.06 -13.17 1.46
C VAL A 174 5.89 -11.72 1.02
N HIS A 175 5.83 -11.48 -0.29
CA HIS A 175 5.92 -10.12 -0.85
C HIS A 175 4.59 -9.38 -0.76
N LEU A 176 4.53 -8.39 0.12
CA LEU A 176 3.65 -7.24 -0.08
C LEU A 176 4.22 -6.38 -1.21
N GLU A 177 3.34 -5.89 -2.07
CA GLU A 177 3.69 -4.94 -3.11
C GLU A 177 4.11 -3.61 -2.48
N PRO A 178 4.99 -2.81 -3.13
CA PRO A 178 5.48 -1.56 -2.55
C PRO A 178 4.36 -0.61 -2.12
N GLN A 179 3.26 -0.56 -2.87
CA GLN A 179 2.11 0.28 -2.52
C GLN A 179 1.33 -0.25 -1.30
N GLU A 180 1.32 -1.57 -1.06
CA GLU A 180 0.71 -2.14 0.14
C GLU A 180 1.54 -1.78 1.38
N ILE A 181 2.86 -1.86 1.27
CA ILE A 181 3.78 -1.40 2.30
C ILE A 181 3.55 0.09 2.59
N ARG A 182 3.39 0.91 1.54
CA ARG A 182 3.11 2.35 1.68
C ARG A 182 1.73 2.65 2.27
N ASN A 183 0.71 1.88 1.93
CA ASN A 183 -0.59 1.97 2.58
C ASN A 183 -0.42 1.77 4.09
N CYS A 184 0.34 0.75 4.51
CA CYS A 184 0.62 0.49 5.91
C CYS A 184 1.29 1.67 6.62
N LEU A 185 2.28 2.30 5.97
CA LEU A 185 2.91 3.51 6.47
C LEU A 185 1.90 4.63 6.72
N ILE A 186 1.05 4.91 5.72
CA ILE A 186 0.07 6.00 5.81
C ILE A 186 -0.93 5.73 6.93
N ILE A 187 -1.42 4.50 7.07
CA ILE A 187 -2.35 4.12 8.14
C ILE A 187 -1.72 4.32 9.52
N MET A 188 -0.45 3.92 9.69
CA MET A 188 0.29 4.12 10.94
C MET A 188 0.47 5.60 11.28
N LEU A 189 0.65 6.45 10.27
CA LEU A 189 0.85 7.90 10.47
C LEU A 189 -0.47 8.65 10.66
N ASN A 190 -1.49 8.33 9.86
CA ASN A 190 -2.79 8.99 9.85
C ASN A 190 -3.84 8.11 9.13
N GLU A 191 -4.64 7.38 9.91
CA GLU A 191 -5.71 6.51 9.41
C GLU A 191 -6.81 7.29 8.66
N GLU A 192 -7.21 8.47 9.13
CA GLU A 192 -8.21 9.31 8.46
C GLU A 192 -7.75 9.75 7.05
N PHE A 193 -6.46 10.08 6.91
CA PHE A 193 -5.86 10.39 5.63
C PHE A 193 -6.00 9.21 4.66
N TYR A 194 -5.65 8.00 5.12
CA TYR A 194 -5.75 6.78 4.32
C TYR A 194 -7.19 6.51 3.88
N GLU A 195 -8.17 6.56 4.79
CA GLU A 195 -9.57 6.25 4.43
C GLU A 195 -10.09 7.16 3.34
N LYS A 196 -9.82 8.47 3.42
CA LYS A 196 -10.26 9.45 2.42
C LYS A 196 -9.69 9.20 1.04
N ILE A 197 -8.40 8.89 0.92
CA ILE A 197 -7.80 8.57 -0.39
C ILE A 197 -8.19 7.17 -0.87
N ASN A 198 -8.47 6.24 0.05
CA ASN A 198 -8.95 4.91 -0.29
C ASN A 198 -10.38 4.97 -0.85
N GLU A 199 -11.27 5.83 -0.35
CA GLU A 199 -12.58 6.08 -0.98
C GLU A 199 -12.42 6.68 -2.39
N LEU A 200 -11.44 7.58 -2.56
CA LEU A 200 -11.18 8.24 -3.83
C LEU A 200 -10.75 7.28 -4.94
N LYS A 201 -10.17 6.13 -4.58
CA LYS A 201 -9.65 5.14 -5.53
C LYS A 201 -10.72 4.51 -6.42
N ASP A 202 -11.96 4.49 -5.95
CA ASP A 202 -13.12 3.95 -6.65
C ASP A 202 -13.96 5.03 -7.35
N PHE A 203 -13.49 6.28 -7.36
CA PHE A 203 -14.16 7.37 -8.06
C PHE A 203 -14.23 7.09 -9.57
N GLU A 204 -15.44 6.94 -10.11
CA GLU A 204 -15.68 6.44 -11.47
C GLU A 204 -14.96 7.23 -12.58
N PRO A 205 -14.99 8.57 -12.64
CA PRO A 205 -14.23 9.33 -13.64
C PRO A 205 -12.73 9.04 -13.59
N PHE A 206 -12.17 8.85 -12.40
CA PHE A 206 -10.77 8.46 -12.25
C PHE A 206 -10.51 7.06 -12.83
N ARG A 207 -11.37 6.08 -12.52
CA ARG A 207 -11.29 4.72 -13.05
C ARG A 207 -11.38 4.68 -14.58
N ASN A 208 -12.28 5.48 -15.15
CA ASN A 208 -12.47 5.59 -16.60
C ASN A 208 -11.23 6.16 -17.29
N CYS A 209 -10.61 7.21 -16.71
CA CYS A 209 -9.41 7.82 -17.28
C CYS A 209 -8.19 6.89 -17.25
N ILE A 210 -7.95 6.21 -16.13
CA ILE A 210 -6.75 5.36 -15.98
C ILE A 210 -6.88 4.03 -16.74
N ALA A 211 -8.10 3.45 -16.78
CA ALA A 211 -8.44 2.23 -17.51
C ALA A 211 -7.35 1.14 -17.44
N LEU A 212 -6.87 0.85 -16.23
CA LEU A 212 -5.76 -0.07 -16.00
C LEU A 212 -6.18 -1.52 -16.29
N GLN A 213 -5.19 -2.39 -16.48
CA GLN A 213 -5.41 -3.84 -16.54
C GLN A 213 -5.81 -4.39 -15.16
N PRO A 214 -6.63 -5.46 -15.06
CA PRO A 214 -7.08 -6.05 -13.79
C PRO A 214 -5.97 -6.26 -12.75
N LYS A 215 -4.86 -6.86 -13.17
CA LYS A 215 -3.68 -7.11 -12.32
C LYS A 215 -3.10 -5.84 -11.66
N LYS A 216 -3.24 -4.67 -12.30
CA LYS A 216 -2.78 -3.40 -11.72
C LYS A 216 -3.69 -2.93 -10.59
N TYR A 217 -4.97 -3.26 -10.62
CA TYR A 217 -5.88 -2.98 -9.51
C TYR A 217 -5.61 -3.89 -8.31
N GLU A 218 -5.31 -5.17 -8.56
CA GLU A 218 -4.96 -6.15 -7.51
C GLU A 218 -3.75 -5.70 -6.66
N ILE A 219 -2.75 -5.07 -7.29
CA ILE A 219 -1.57 -4.54 -6.61
C ILE A 219 -1.74 -3.08 -6.14
N GLU A 220 -2.97 -2.56 -6.11
CA GLU A 220 -3.29 -1.21 -5.66
C GLU A 220 -2.58 -0.08 -6.46
N TYR A 221 -2.26 -0.30 -7.75
CA TYR A 221 -1.54 0.71 -8.55
C TYR A 221 -2.31 2.03 -8.72
N HIS A 222 -3.64 1.97 -8.74
CA HIS A 222 -4.50 3.15 -8.74
C HIS A 222 -4.38 3.99 -7.45
N MET A 223 -4.15 3.36 -6.29
CA MET A 223 -3.82 4.06 -5.04
C MET A 223 -2.45 4.75 -5.13
N GLU A 224 -1.46 4.09 -5.77
CA GLU A 224 -0.17 4.72 -6.06
C GLU A 224 -0.32 6.00 -6.90
N LEU A 225 -1.19 5.97 -7.92
CA LEU A 225 -1.46 7.14 -8.77
C LEU A 225 -2.08 8.31 -8.00
N ILE A 226 -2.99 8.04 -7.05
CA ILE A 226 -3.57 9.08 -6.18
C ILE A 226 -2.49 9.72 -5.30
N LEU A 227 -1.69 8.89 -4.62
CA LEU A 227 -0.60 9.40 -3.79
C LEU A 227 0.43 10.17 -4.60
N ARG A 228 0.78 9.67 -5.78
CA ARG A 228 1.67 10.33 -6.71
C ARG A 228 1.14 11.72 -7.10
N TYR A 229 -0.14 11.83 -7.45
CA TYR A 229 -0.77 13.13 -7.71
C TYR A 229 -0.63 14.08 -6.50
N LEU A 230 -0.99 13.62 -5.30
CA LEU A 230 -0.95 14.46 -4.09
C LEU A 230 0.48 14.93 -3.75
N ILE A 231 1.46 14.02 -3.82
CA ILE A 231 2.88 14.31 -3.57
C ILE A 231 3.40 15.35 -4.58
N LEU A 232 3.17 15.12 -5.88
CA LEU A 232 3.68 16.00 -6.92
C LEU A 232 3.03 17.38 -6.89
N LYS A 233 1.72 17.44 -6.59
CA LYS A 233 0.99 18.70 -6.50
C LYS A 233 1.34 19.52 -5.25
N HIS A 234 1.54 18.85 -4.11
CA HIS A 234 2.01 19.51 -2.89
C HIS A 234 3.37 20.20 -3.11
N ASN A 235 4.21 19.65 -4.00
CA ASN A 235 5.40 20.32 -4.55
C ASN A 235 6.41 20.82 -3.49
N ASN A 236 6.55 20.08 -2.39
CA ASN A 236 7.49 20.37 -1.30
C ASN A 236 8.66 19.34 -1.26
N ILE A 237 9.10 18.90 -2.43
CA ILE A 237 10.08 17.81 -2.58
C ILE A 237 11.51 18.38 -2.62
N ASP A 238 12.33 18.01 -1.64
CA ASP A 238 13.76 18.31 -1.64
C ASP A 238 14.55 17.24 -2.43
N PHE A 239 14.63 17.43 -3.75
CA PHE A 239 15.32 16.50 -4.63
C PHE A 239 16.81 16.30 -4.32
N ALA A 240 17.45 17.21 -3.55
CA ALA A 240 18.87 17.07 -3.18
C ALA A 240 19.11 15.90 -2.21
N ARG A 241 18.06 15.41 -1.52
CA ARG A 241 18.13 14.24 -0.64
C ARG A 241 18.23 12.92 -1.39
N TYR A 242 17.88 12.92 -2.67
CA TYR A 242 17.82 11.72 -3.48
C TYR A 242 19.01 11.63 -4.42
N ASN A 243 19.55 10.43 -4.57
CA ASN A 243 20.62 10.18 -5.50
C ASN A 243 20.18 9.23 -6.61
N SER A 244 21.08 8.99 -7.56
CA SER A 244 20.79 8.25 -8.77
C SER A 244 20.55 6.74 -8.55
N TYR A 245 20.75 6.24 -7.33
CA TYR A 245 20.52 4.85 -6.92
C TYR A 245 19.28 4.69 -6.03
N THR A 246 18.64 5.78 -5.62
CA THR A 246 17.43 5.71 -4.80
C THR A 246 16.33 4.99 -5.58
N LEU A 247 15.76 3.95 -4.98
CA LEU A 247 14.65 3.22 -5.55
C LEU A 247 13.40 4.10 -5.59
N LEU A 248 12.58 3.91 -6.62
CA LEU A 248 11.34 4.68 -6.76
C LEU A 248 10.35 4.40 -5.62
N SER A 249 10.33 3.17 -5.10
CA SER A 249 9.54 2.82 -3.93
C SER A 249 9.96 3.63 -2.71
N ASP A 250 11.26 3.71 -2.43
CA ASP A 250 11.80 4.41 -1.26
C ASP A 250 11.55 5.93 -1.36
N PHE A 251 11.66 6.48 -2.57
CA PHE A 251 11.29 7.86 -2.85
C PHE A 251 9.82 8.14 -2.47
N PHE A 252 8.87 7.33 -2.97
CA PHE A 252 7.45 7.55 -2.67
C PHE A 252 7.09 7.22 -1.22
N ASP A 253 7.82 6.32 -0.55
CA ASP A 253 7.62 6.04 0.87
C ASP A 253 7.98 7.26 1.73
N GLU A 254 9.15 7.86 1.49
CA GLU A 254 9.57 9.07 2.21
C GLU A 254 8.69 10.28 1.88
N GLU A 255 8.35 10.50 0.60
CA GLU A 255 7.50 11.63 0.23
C GLU A 255 6.05 11.46 0.70
N ALA A 256 5.50 10.24 0.75
CA ALA A 256 4.19 10.01 1.36
C ALA A 256 4.21 10.30 2.86
N LYS A 257 5.27 9.91 3.57
CA LYS A 257 5.47 10.24 4.98
C LYS A 257 5.57 11.75 5.19
N ASN A 258 6.37 12.44 4.38
CA ASN A 258 6.49 13.91 4.46
C ASN A 258 5.14 14.58 4.21
N LEU A 259 4.40 14.16 3.17
CA LEU A 259 3.08 14.70 2.84
C LEU A 259 2.09 14.57 4.01
N VAL A 260 2.07 13.42 4.69
CA VAL A 260 1.16 13.16 5.81
C VAL A 260 1.57 13.93 7.07
N LEU A 261 2.87 14.07 7.32
CA LEU A 261 3.40 14.74 8.52
C LEU A 261 3.52 16.26 8.40
N ASP A 262 3.61 16.81 7.19
CA ASP A 262 3.77 18.24 6.94
C ASP A 262 2.59 19.06 7.50
N GLY A 263 1.38 18.49 7.50
CA GLY A 263 0.20 19.08 8.13
C GLY A 263 -0.35 20.34 7.44
N SER A 264 0.33 20.90 6.44
CA SER A 264 -0.14 22.07 5.70
C SER A 264 -1.12 21.72 4.56
N LEU A 265 -1.17 20.44 4.16
CA LEU A 265 -2.06 19.95 3.11
C LEU A 265 -3.52 19.95 3.58
N ASN A 266 -4.35 20.78 2.94
CA ASN A 266 -5.81 20.64 3.09
C ASN A 266 -6.31 19.49 2.21
N LEU A 267 -6.31 18.28 2.76
CA LEU A 267 -6.69 17.07 2.03
C LEU A 267 -8.09 17.14 1.42
N ASN A 268 -9.08 17.73 2.10
CA ASN A 268 -10.43 17.81 1.57
C ASN A 268 -10.50 18.70 0.31
N LEU A 269 -9.79 19.83 0.31
CA LEU A 269 -9.68 20.71 -0.87
C LEU A 269 -8.98 20.00 -2.04
N GLU A 270 -7.94 19.23 -1.74
CA GLU A 270 -7.21 18.46 -2.74
C GLU A 270 -8.04 17.34 -3.35
N ILE A 271 -8.85 16.65 -2.54
CA ILE A 271 -9.81 15.64 -2.99
C ILE A 271 -10.85 16.27 -3.94
N GLU A 272 -11.40 17.43 -3.59
CA GLU A 272 -12.37 18.10 -4.47
C GLU A 272 -11.72 18.58 -5.78
N THR A 273 -10.48 19.05 -5.71
CA THR A 273 -9.72 19.43 -6.91
C THR A 273 -9.45 18.20 -7.78
N PHE A 274 -9.03 17.08 -7.20
CA PHE A 274 -8.84 15.82 -7.92
C PHE A 274 -10.13 15.38 -8.61
N LYS A 275 -11.27 15.38 -7.91
CA LYS A 275 -12.56 15.01 -8.50
C LYS A 275 -12.93 15.89 -9.69
N ARG A 276 -12.72 17.21 -9.60
CA ARG A 276 -12.95 18.15 -10.72
C ARG A 276 -12.04 17.85 -11.90
N VAL A 277 -10.74 17.65 -11.68
CA VAL A 277 -9.77 17.26 -12.71
C VAL A 277 -10.24 16.00 -13.45
N PHE A 278 -10.59 14.95 -12.72
CA PHE A 278 -10.98 13.68 -13.37
C PHE A 278 -12.35 13.73 -14.03
N ARG A 279 -13.31 14.54 -13.55
CA ARG A 279 -14.56 14.80 -14.30
C ARG A 279 -14.29 15.49 -15.62
N LEU A 280 -13.41 16.50 -15.64
CA LEU A 280 -13.01 17.18 -16.86
C LEU A 280 -12.34 16.19 -17.83
N LEU A 281 -11.29 15.50 -17.38
CA LEU A 281 -10.54 14.57 -18.22
C LEU A 281 -11.40 13.41 -18.76
N ASP A 282 -12.31 12.87 -17.94
CA ASP A 282 -13.22 11.81 -18.35
C ASP A 282 -14.18 12.29 -19.43
N SER A 283 -14.76 13.48 -19.26
CA SER A 283 -15.67 14.07 -20.26
C SER A 283 -15.02 14.34 -21.62
N LEU A 284 -13.69 14.53 -21.65
CA LEU A 284 -12.94 14.90 -22.84
C LEU A 284 -12.36 13.71 -23.59
N LEU A 285 -11.72 12.78 -22.86
CA LEU A 285 -10.83 11.78 -23.45
C LEU A 285 -10.96 10.39 -22.81
N GLN A 286 -11.66 10.24 -21.68
CA GLN A 286 -11.87 8.95 -21.00
C GLN A 286 -10.56 8.14 -20.89
N SER A 287 -10.57 6.86 -21.27
CA SER A 287 -9.42 5.95 -21.21
C SER A 287 -8.22 6.31 -22.10
N SER A 288 -8.35 7.34 -22.95
CA SER A 288 -7.27 7.81 -23.84
C SER A 288 -6.41 8.92 -23.25
N VAL A 289 -6.82 9.55 -22.14
CA VAL A 289 -6.15 10.72 -21.54
C VAL A 289 -4.65 10.47 -21.32
N PHE A 290 -4.30 9.32 -20.75
CA PHE A 290 -2.93 9.02 -20.34
C PHE A 290 -2.21 8.06 -21.29
N ARG A 291 -2.61 8.05 -22.56
CA ARG A 291 -1.97 7.24 -23.61
C ARG A 291 -1.32 8.15 -24.63
N LYS A 292 -0.27 7.66 -25.29
CA LYS A 292 0.45 8.47 -26.27
C LYS A 292 -0.46 8.73 -27.47
N TYR A 293 -0.49 9.97 -27.95
CA TYR A 293 -1.18 10.33 -29.19
C TYR A 293 -0.15 10.51 -30.31
N ASN A 294 -0.36 9.83 -31.43
CA ASN A 294 0.46 9.97 -32.62
C ASN A 294 -0.26 10.92 -33.59
N SER A 295 0.30 12.12 -33.78
CA SER A 295 -0.31 13.12 -34.66
C SER A 295 -0.27 12.73 -36.13
N ASP A 296 0.75 12.00 -36.58
CA ASP A 296 0.90 11.63 -37.99
C ASP A 296 -0.15 10.59 -38.41
N ARG A 297 -0.51 9.71 -37.48
CA ARG A 297 -1.50 8.63 -37.68
C ARG A 297 -2.89 8.97 -37.14
N CYS A 298 -3.03 10.11 -36.47
CA CYS A 298 -4.24 10.54 -35.79
C CYS A 298 -4.85 9.47 -34.86
N ASN A 299 -4.01 8.72 -34.13
CA ASN A 299 -4.46 7.62 -33.29
C ASN A 299 -3.76 7.57 -31.92
N ILE A 300 -4.34 6.78 -31.02
CA ILE A 300 -3.77 6.51 -29.70
C ILE A 300 -2.90 5.26 -29.78
N GLU A 301 -1.69 5.35 -29.22
CA GLU A 301 -0.69 4.28 -29.23
C GLU A 301 -0.29 3.88 -27.80
N GLY A 302 -0.02 2.57 -27.63
CA GLY A 302 0.49 2.01 -26.38
C GLY A 302 -0.54 1.91 -25.24
N GLY A 303 -0.03 1.54 -24.07
CA GLY A 303 -0.80 1.44 -22.83
C GLY A 303 -0.77 2.74 -22.01
N PHE A 304 -1.34 2.66 -20.80
CA PHE A 304 -1.28 3.74 -19.81
C PHE A 304 0.17 4.20 -19.57
N SER A 305 0.38 5.51 -19.58
CA SER A 305 1.67 6.16 -19.32
C SER A 305 1.63 6.94 -18.02
N THR A 306 2.40 6.48 -17.04
CA THR A 306 2.53 7.17 -15.75
C THR A 306 3.16 8.55 -15.88
N THR A 307 4.05 8.74 -16.86
CA THR A 307 4.64 10.06 -17.13
C THR A 307 3.59 11.05 -17.62
N LEU A 308 2.71 10.63 -18.54
CA LEU A 308 1.58 11.46 -18.97
C LEU A 308 0.62 11.74 -17.82
N PHE A 309 0.37 10.74 -16.97
CA PHE A 309 -0.42 10.94 -15.75
C PHE A 309 0.12 12.07 -14.90
N ASP A 310 1.41 12.06 -14.56
CA ASP A 310 2.04 13.13 -13.75
C ASP A 310 1.88 14.49 -14.40
N VAL A 311 2.26 14.58 -15.68
CA VAL A 311 2.33 15.85 -16.40
C VAL A 311 0.94 16.46 -16.58
N ILE A 312 -0.05 15.66 -16.98
CA ILE A 312 -1.41 16.13 -17.26
C ILE A 312 -2.11 16.48 -15.94
N THR A 313 -2.06 15.59 -14.94
CA THR A 313 -2.78 15.84 -13.68
C THR A 313 -2.21 17.03 -12.92
N LEU A 314 -0.89 17.18 -12.86
CA LEU A 314 -0.25 18.34 -12.24
C LEU A 314 -0.56 19.64 -12.98
N GLY A 315 -0.45 19.63 -14.30
CA GLY A 315 -0.63 20.82 -15.15
C GLY A 315 -2.06 21.33 -15.14
N ILE A 316 -3.03 20.42 -15.33
CA ILE A 316 -4.46 20.75 -15.28
C ILE A 316 -4.86 21.16 -13.86
N SER A 317 -4.46 20.42 -12.82
CA SER A 317 -4.88 20.75 -11.44
C SER A 317 -4.35 22.10 -10.95
N SER A 318 -3.16 22.50 -11.39
CA SER A 318 -2.59 23.81 -11.05
C SER A 318 -3.27 24.98 -11.76
N ASN A 319 -3.99 24.71 -12.85
CA ASN A 319 -4.62 25.69 -13.72
C ASN A 319 -6.11 25.39 -13.95
N LEU A 320 -6.75 24.69 -13.02
CA LEU A 320 -8.01 24.01 -13.26
C LEU A 320 -9.13 24.96 -13.70
N ASP A 321 -9.27 26.11 -13.04
CA ASP A 321 -10.30 27.10 -13.37
C ASP A 321 -10.15 27.65 -14.80
N LYS A 322 -8.90 27.81 -15.29
CA LYS A 322 -8.62 28.17 -16.70
C LYS A 322 -9.11 27.06 -17.63
N TYR A 323 -8.75 25.81 -17.36
CA TYR A 323 -9.05 24.68 -18.24
C TYR A 323 -10.53 24.26 -18.25
N GLU A 324 -11.26 24.48 -17.16
CA GLU A 324 -12.72 24.28 -17.13
C GLU A 324 -13.49 25.30 -17.97
N GLN A 325 -12.91 26.48 -18.22
CA GLN A 325 -13.53 27.55 -19.03
C GLN A 325 -13.15 27.51 -20.51
N LEU A 326 -12.08 26.79 -20.87
CA LEU A 326 -11.65 26.63 -22.25
C LEU A 326 -12.62 25.72 -23.03
N SER A 327 -12.65 25.87 -24.35
CA SER A 327 -13.42 24.96 -25.18
C SER A 327 -12.84 23.54 -25.11
N PRO A 328 -13.68 22.49 -25.11
CA PRO A 328 -13.23 21.10 -25.05
C PRO A 328 -12.12 20.76 -26.06
N GLN A 329 -12.22 21.27 -27.29
CA GLN A 329 -11.24 21.04 -28.35
C GLN A 329 -9.86 21.59 -27.99
N LEU A 330 -9.77 22.81 -27.42
CA LEU A 330 -8.49 23.39 -27.04
C LEU A 330 -7.80 22.59 -25.93
N VAL A 331 -8.57 22.08 -24.96
CA VAL A 331 -8.02 21.24 -23.89
C VAL A 331 -7.52 19.91 -24.46
N ILE A 332 -8.28 19.30 -25.36
CA ILE A 332 -7.89 18.05 -26.04
C ILE A 332 -6.61 18.25 -26.87
N GLU A 333 -6.52 19.32 -27.65
CA GLU A 333 -5.34 19.66 -28.45
C GLU A 333 -4.12 19.89 -27.56
N LYS A 334 -4.29 20.63 -26.44
CA LYS A 334 -3.22 20.84 -25.46
C LYS A 334 -2.73 19.52 -24.87
N ILE A 335 -3.61 18.62 -24.45
CA ILE A 335 -3.23 17.31 -23.90
C ILE A 335 -2.52 16.44 -24.95
N ARG A 336 -3.08 16.35 -26.17
CA ARG A 336 -2.51 15.54 -27.25
C ARG A 336 -1.19 16.09 -27.77
N GLY A 337 -0.95 17.40 -27.65
CA GLY A 337 0.28 18.07 -28.06
C GLY A 337 1.51 17.69 -27.22
N ILE A 338 1.32 17.16 -26.00
CA ILE A 338 2.43 16.83 -25.08
C ILE A 338 3.43 15.87 -25.72
N THR A 339 2.94 14.82 -26.41
CA THR A 339 3.82 13.80 -27.00
C THR A 339 4.59 14.28 -28.23
N ASN A 340 4.25 15.45 -28.76
CA ASN A 340 4.96 16.10 -29.86
C ASN A 340 6.00 17.13 -29.35
N ASP A 341 5.96 17.47 -28.07
CA ASP A 341 6.88 18.41 -27.48
C ASP A 341 8.29 17.80 -27.34
N SER A 342 9.30 18.54 -27.80
CA SER A 342 10.69 18.06 -27.81
C SER A 342 11.28 17.93 -26.40
N GLN A 343 10.91 18.83 -25.48
CA GLN A 343 11.34 18.79 -24.09
C GLN A 343 10.69 17.61 -23.35
N TYR A 344 9.41 17.36 -23.58
CA TYR A 344 8.75 16.15 -23.06
C TYR A 344 9.44 14.87 -23.55
N ASN A 345 9.72 14.78 -24.85
CA ASN A 345 10.36 13.59 -25.43
C ASN A 345 11.79 13.40 -24.92
N GLN A 346 12.56 14.48 -24.79
CA GLN A 346 13.89 14.44 -24.17
C GLN A 346 13.80 13.96 -22.73
N ASN A 347 12.90 14.51 -21.92
CA ASN A 347 12.77 14.18 -20.50
C ASN A 347 12.17 12.79 -20.24
N SER A 348 11.40 12.24 -21.18
CA SER A 348 10.73 10.93 -21.04
C SER A 348 11.53 9.76 -21.61
N ASP A 349 12.74 10.02 -22.13
CA ASP A 349 13.57 9.02 -22.78
C ASP A 349 13.97 7.88 -21.81
N ARG A 350 14.16 6.68 -22.37
CA ARG A 350 14.42 5.43 -21.62
C ARG A 350 15.69 5.51 -20.78
N GLY A 351 16.68 6.32 -21.20
CA GLY A 351 17.95 6.50 -20.50
C GLY A 351 17.86 7.34 -19.22
N ILE A 352 16.77 8.08 -19.00
CA ILE A 352 16.64 8.98 -17.86
C ILE A 352 16.17 8.21 -16.63
N LYS A 353 16.92 8.34 -15.53
CA LYS A 353 16.58 7.72 -14.24
C LYS A 353 15.25 8.24 -13.69
N ALA A 354 14.52 7.39 -12.96
CA ALA A 354 13.13 7.66 -12.57
C ALA A 354 12.95 8.97 -11.77
N ILE A 355 13.77 9.22 -10.75
CA ILE A 355 13.65 10.44 -9.93
C ILE A 355 14.02 11.69 -10.73
N THR A 356 15.08 11.61 -11.54
CA THR A 356 15.46 12.70 -12.45
C THR A 356 14.33 13.02 -13.44
N ARG A 357 13.67 11.97 -13.96
CA ARG A 357 12.50 12.10 -14.84
C ARG A 357 11.33 12.78 -14.13
N ILE A 358 11.03 12.38 -12.89
CA ILE A 358 9.95 13.03 -12.11
C ILE A 358 10.24 14.52 -11.95
N LYS A 359 11.45 14.88 -11.52
CA LYS A 359 11.86 16.29 -11.37
C LYS A 359 11.67 17.08 -12.66
N SER A 360 12.20 16.57 -13.77
CA SER A 360 12.12 17.28 -15.06
C SER A 360 10.69 17.34 -15.61
N MET A 361 9.84 16.35 -15.30
CA MET A 361 8.42 16.34 -15.69
C MET A 361 7.57 17.32 -14.88
N ILE A 362 7.89 17.54 -13.60
CA ILE A 362 7.25 18.58 -12.79
C ILE A 362 7.50 19.96 -13.43
N GLU A 363 8.77 20.25 -13.76
CA GLU A 363 9.16 21.51 -14.39
C GLU A 363 8.50 21.68 -15.78
N PHE A 364 8.54 20.63 -16.60
CA PHE A 364 7.86 20.62 -17.90
C PHE A 364 6.35 20.89 -17.77
N SER A 365 5.66 20.18 -16.88
CA SER A 365 4.22 20.31 -16.67
C SER A 365 3.82 21.74 -16.29
N LYS A 366 4.55 22.35 -15.36
CA LYS A 366 4.28 23.74 -14.93
C LYS A 366 4.41 24.72 -16.10
N ASN A 367 5.46 24.62 -16.90
CA ASN A 367 5.66 25.52 -18.04
C ASN A 367 4.60 25.28 -19.12
N TYR A 368 4.41 24.03 -19.50
CA TYR A 368 3.53 23.64 -20.60
C TYR A 368 2.08 24.06 -20.39
N PHE A 369 1.54 23.96 -19.17
CA PHE A 369 0.13 24.26 -18.87
C PHE A 369 -0.13 25.71 -18.42
N THR A 370 0.91 26.49 -18.15
CA THR A 370 0.75 27.91 -17.80
C THR A 370 0.51 28.76 -19.05
N GLU A 371 1.23 28.46 -20.14
CA GLU A 371 1.01 29.00 -21.49
C GLU A 371 -0.36 28.57 -22.04
#